data_AF-A0A7W1F244-F1
#
_entry.id   AF-A0A7W1F244-F1
#
_cell.length_a   1.000
_cell.length_b   1.000
_cell.length_c   1.000
_cell.angle_alpha   90.00
_cell.angle_beta   90.00
_cell.angle_gamma   90.00
#
_symmetry.space_group_name_H-M   'P 1'
#
loop_
_entity.id
_entity.type
_entity.pdbx_description
1 polymer ?
#
loop_
_entity_poly.entity_id
_entity_poly.type
_entity_poly.pdbx_seq_one_letter_code
_entity_poly.pdbx_strand_id
1 'polypeptide(L)'
;MGSATTSNSSSKIAGFLVTAVLLIVAAVVAKMFIPYYRMTEVDFSAIARKHQVKEALVRQEFDVTVGYRPRGEGDPNPWVITEMKPSWAEATGDPDLDETGFARRCAFVSEKDGKSVSKFWLGAMNYKDLYWTAKAWRLPAGALPGQGRGRPILLYRAGTLEKLSFTQSDVLHVDLRDTRKWEMDDEDWTPPATAPAGE
;
A
#
# COMPACT_ATOMS: atom_id res chain seq x y z
N MET A 1 -42.34 61.32 4.66
CA MET A 1 -41.74 60.53 3.55
C MET A 1 -40.71 59.60 4.14
N GLY A 2 -41.07 58.32 4.35
CA GLY A 2 -40.13 57.33 4.89
C GLY A 2 -39.37 56.66 3.75
N SER A 3 -38.05 56.80 3.72
CA SER A 3 -37.20 56.07 2.78
C SER A 3 -37.12 54.61 3.22
N ALA A 4 -37.64 53.70 2.40
CA ALA A 4 -37.46 52.26 2.61
C ALA A 4 -36.00 51.89 2.32
N THR A 5 -35.23 51.64 3.38
CA THR A 5 -33.87 51.11 3.29
C THR A 5 -33.95 49.67 2.78
N THR A 6 -33.69 49.47 1.49
CA THR A 6 -33.64 48.13 0.88
C THR A 6 -32.47 47.37 1.47
N SER A 7 -32.77 46.35 2.28
CA SER A 7 -31.79 45.60 3.06
C SER A 7 -30.86 44.77 2.16
N ASN A 8 -29.56 44.77 2.49
CA ASN A 8 -28.42 44.16 1.80
C ASN A 8 -28.43 42.61 1.72
N SER A 9 -29.50 41.99 1.23
CA SER A 9 -29.62 40.52 1.12
C SER A 9 -28.58 39.90 0.16
N SER A 10 -28.21 40.58 -0.93
CA SER A 10 -27.24 40.06 -1.91
C SER A 10 -25.84 39.88 -1.32
N SER A 11 -25.43 40.73 -0.36
CA SER A 11 -24.11 40.63 0.28
C SER A 11 -23.99 39.40 1.21
N LYS A 12 -25.09 39.03 1.87
CA LYS A 12 -25.14 37.85 2.77
C LYS A 12 -25.12 36.55 1.98
N ILE A 13 -25.82 36.51 0.85
CA ILE A 13 -25.84 35.34 -0.05
C ILE A 13 -24.45 35.12 -0.67
N ALA A 14 -23.78 36.18 -1.13
CA ALA A 14 -22.41 36.09 -1.65
C ALA A 14 -21.41 35.59 -0.59
N GLY A 15 -21.49 36.10 0.65
CA GLY A 15 -20.66 35.63 1.76
C GLY A 15 -20.88 34.14 2.09
N PHE A 16 -22.13 33.67 2.04
CA PHE A 16 -22.45 32.26 2.25
C PHE A 16 -21.89 31.36 1.14
N LEU A 17 -22.00 31.80 -0.12
CA LEU A 17 -21.43 31.09 -1.27
C LEU A 17 -19.91 30.96 -1.19
N VAL A 18 -19.21 32.05 -0.90
CA VAL A 18 -17.73 32.02 -0.74
C VAL A 18 -17.33 31.10 0.41
N THR A 19 -18.05 31.18 1.54
CA THR A 19 -17.78 30.31 2.69
C THR A 19 -18.03 28.83 2.35
N ALA A 20 -19.12 28.52 1.65
CA ALA A 20 -19.42 27.16 1.22
C ALA A 20 -18.35 26.60 0.26
N VAL A 21 -17.88 27.41 -0.70
CA VAL A 21 -16.79 27.02 -1.60
C VAL A 21 -15.50 26.78 -0.82
N LEU A 22 -15.14 27.67 0.12
CA LEU A 22 -13.97 27.48 0.97
C LEU A 22 -14.07 26.22 1.83
N LEU A 23 -15.25 25.89 2.37
CA LEU A 23 -15.47 24.65 3.13
C LEU A 23 -15.34 23.41 2.25
N ILE A 24 -15.83 23.44 1.01
CA ILE A 24 -15.67 22.33 0.06
C ILE A 24 -14.19 22.14 -0.29
N VAL A 25 -13.47 23.22 -0.60
CA VAL A 25 -12.03 23.17 -0.88
C VAL A 25 -11.28 22.67 0.35
N ALA A 26 -11.58 23.19 1.54
CA ALA A 26 -10.98 22.74 2.79
C ALA A 26 -11.27 21.25 3.04
N ALA A 27 -12.47 20.74 2.75
CA ALA A 27 -12.80 19.32 2.89
C ALA A 27 -12.02 18.42 1.91
N VAL A 28 -11.82 18.88 0.67
CA VAL A 28 -11.00 18.16 -0.33
C VAL A 28 -9.52 18.19 0.09
N VAL A 29 -9.02 19.34 0.52
CA VAL A 29 -7.64 19.55 0.93
C VAL A 29 -7.34 18.80 2.25
N ALA A 30 -8.29 18.76 3.18
CA ALA A 30 -8.16 18.02 4.43
C ALA A 30 -7.88 16.54 4.18
N LYS A 31 -8.45 15.91 3.13
CA LYS A 31 -8.12 14.53 2.76
C LYS A 31 -6.66 14.33 2.32
N MET A 32 -5.95 15.38 1.93
CA MET A 32 -4.53 15.30 1.57
C MET A 32 -3.60 15.39 2.80
N PHE A 33 -4.08 15.99 3.89
CA PHE A 33 -3.29 16.26 5.10
C PHE A 33 -3.68 15.39 6.29
N ILE A 34 -4.94 14.96 6.37
CA ILE A 34 -5.41 13.99 7.33
C ILE A 34 -5.12 12.61 6.73
N PRO A 35 -4.26 11.78 7.34
CA PRO A 35 -4.04 10.41 6.89
C PRO A 35 -5.35 9.64 7.06
N TYR A 36 -6.12 9.58 5.96
CA TYR A 36 -7.48 9.01 5.92
C TYR A 36 -7.49 7.59 6.49
N TYR A 37 -6.44 6.81 6.21
CA TYR A 37 -6.28 5.45 6.69
C TYR A 37 -6.02 5.33 8.21
N ARG A 38 -5.35 6.30 8.83
CA ARG A 38 -5.22 6.39 10.31
C ARG A 38 -6.55 6.72 10.99
N MET A 39 -7.44 7.43 10.30
CA MET A 39 -8.72 7.84 10.87
C MET A 39 -9.87 6.85 10.62
N THR A 40 -9.74 5.92 9.68
CA THR A 40 -10.94 5.16 9.24
C THR A 40 -10.84 3.63 9.21
N GLU A 41 -9.67 2.97 9.10
CA GLU A 41 -9.70 1.52 8.76
C GLU A 41 -8.70 0.58 9.44
N VAL A 42 -7.62 1.06 10.07
CA VAL A 42 -6.61 0.14 10.66
C VAL A 42 -6.69 0.10 12.18
N ASP A 43 -7.71 -0.58 12.68
CA ASP A 43 -7.78 -0.99 14.09
C ASP A 43 -6.98 -2.29 14.26
N PHE A 44 -5.71 -2.16 14.66
CA PHE A 44 -4.83 -3.30 14.91
C PHE A 44 -5.41 -4.27 15.95
N SER A 45 -6.15 -3.78 16.95
CA SER A 45 -6.79 -4.63 17.96
C SER A 45 -7.97 -5.42 17.38
N ALA A 46 -8.76 -4.82 16.49
CA ALA A 46 -9.81 -5.53 15.76
C ALA A 46 -9.24 -6.56 14.78
N ILE A 47 -8.20 -6.20 14.03
CA ILE A 47 -7.48 -7.11 13.11
C ILE A 47 -6.91 -8.30 13.89
N ALA A 48 -6.23 -8.05 15.00
CA ALA A 48 -5.67 -9.07 15.88
C ALA A 48 -6.74 -10.07 16.35
N ARG A 49 -7.87 -9.57 16.84
CA ARG A 49 -9.00 -10.40 17.28
C ARG A 49 -9.62 -11.22 16.14
N LYS A 50 -9.87 -10.58 15.00
CA LYS A 50 -10.50 -11.23 13.83
C LYS A 50 -9.64 -12.36 13.26
N HIS A 51 -8.33 -12.14 13.21
CA HIS A 51 -7.37 -13.09 12.60
C HIS A 51 -6.66 -13.97 13.63
N GLN A 52 -7.03 -13.89 14.91
CA GLN A 52 -6.42 -14.65 16.01
C GLN A 52 -4.89 -14.52 16.09
N VAL A 53 -4.37 -13.35 15.73
CA VAL A 53 -2.94 -13.02 15.80
C VAL A 53 -2.67 -12.12 17.01
N LYS A 54 -1.45 -12.19 17.56
CA LYS A 54 -1.06 -11.33 18.68
C LYS A 54 -1.10 -9.86 18.26
N GLU A 55 -1.75 -9.01 19.05
CA GLU A 55 -1.82 -7.58 18.75
C GLU A 55 -0.45 -6.91 18.69
N ALA A 56 0.47 -7.33 19.56
CA ALA A 56 1.85 -6.86 19.53
C ALA A 56 2.53 -7.12 18.17
N LEU A 57 2.22 -8.25 17.53
CA LEU A 57 2.80 -8.63 16.23
C LEU A 57 2.28 -7.75 15.09
N VAL A 58 0.98 -7.47 15.05
CA VAL A 58 0.40 -6.61 13.99
C VAL A 58 0.75 -5.12 14.17
N ARG A 59 1.05 -4.69 15.40
CA ARG A 59 1.54 -3.33 15.69
C ARG A 59 3.04 -3.17 15.45
N GLN A 60 3.77 -4.27 15.27
CA GLN A 60 5.20 -4.24 15.05
C GLN A 60 5.51 -3.63 13.68
N GLU A 61 6.42 -2.67 13.69
CA GLU A 61 6.98 -2.09 12.48
C GLU A 61 8.19 -2.89 12.03
N PHE A 62 8.23 -3.18 10.74
CA PHE A 62 9.30 -3.89 10.07
C PHE A 62 9.97 -2.98 9.06
N ASP A 63 11.30 -3.04 8.98
CA ASP A 63 12.05 -2.52 7.85
C ASP A 63 11.97 -3.56 6.73
N VAL A 64 11.21 -3.26 5.68
CA VAL A 64 10.95 -4.17 4.56
C VAL A 64 11.68 -3.71 3.31
N THR A 65 12.14 -4.68 2.52
CA THR A 65 12.54 -4.49 1.13
C THR A 65 11.57 -5.27 0.26
N VAL A 66 10.99 -4.58 -0.73
CA VAL A 66 10.02 -5.16 -1.65
C VAL A 66 10.44 -4.93 -3.10
N GLY A 67 10.13 -5.90 -3.96
CA GLY A 67 10.35 -5.84 -5.39
C GLY A 67 9.04 -5.90 -6.17
N TYR A 68 8.94 -5.13 -7.25
CA TYR A 68 7.83 -5.20 -8.19
C TYR A 68 8.09 -6.28 -9.26
N ARG A 69 7.31 -7.36 -9.22
CA ARG A 69 7.38 -8.56 -10.08
C ARG A 69 5.96 -9.04 -10.46
N PRO A 70 5.24 -8.34 -11.34
CA PRO A 70 3.92 -8.78 -11.80
C PRO A 70 4.02 -10.06 -12.64
N ARG A 71 3.06 -10.98 -12.50
CA ARG A 71 2.94 -12.18 -13.33
C ARG A 71 2.31 -11.93 -14.70
N GLY A 72 1.63 -10.80 -14.84
CA GLY A 72 0.92 -10.41 -16.05
C GLY A 72 0.06 -9.19 -15.81
N GLU A 73 -0.71 -8.83 -16.83
CA GLU A 73 -1.66 -7.73 -16.71
C GLU A 73 -2.74 -8.06 -15.66
N GLY A 74 -3.01 -7.09 -14.78
CA GLY A 74 -4.02 -7.25 -13.73
C GLY A 74 -3.63 -8.13 -12.55
N ASP A 75 -2.34 -8.45 -12.38
CA ASP A 75 -1.88 -9.18 -11.18
C ASP A 75 -2.29 -8.44 -9.89
N PRO A 76 -3.10 -9.04 -9.02
CA PRO A 76 -3.56 -8.42 -7.78
C PRO A 76 -2.43 -8.25 -6.75
N ASN A 77 -1.37 -9.06 -6.83
CA ASN A 77 -0.26 -9.07 -5.87
C ASN A 77 1.08 -9.03 -6.64
N PRO A 78 1.40 -7.90 -7.31
CA PRO A 78 2.60 -7.78 -8.12
C PRO A 78 3.86 -7.53 -7.29
N TRP A 79 3.75 -7.39 -5.97
CA TRP A 79 4.87 -7.11 -5.08
C TRP A 79 5.33 -8.39 -4.39
N VAL A 80 6.64 -8.53 -4.25
CA VAL A 80 7.28 -9.61 -3.50
C VAL A 80 8.10 -9.03 -2.36
N ILE A 81 8.03 -9.68 -1.20
CA ILE A 81 8.89 -9.39 -0.05
C ILE A 81 10.22 -10.07 -0.31
N THR A 82 11.32 -9.30 -0.25
CA THR A 82 12.68 -9.84 -0.46
C THR A 82 13.47 -9.84 0.85
N GLU A 83 13.19 -8.90 1.74
CA GLU A 83 13.84 -8.77 3.03
C GLU A 83 12.88 -8.15 4.04
N MET A 84 12.96 -8.58 5.28
CA MET A 84 12.19 -8.00 6.39
C MET A 84 13.01 -8.06 7.67
N LYS A 85 13.11 -6.93 8.38
CA LYS A 85 13.85 -6.79 9.64
C LYS A 85 12.96 -6.21 10.74
N PRO A 86 12.84 -6.85 11.91
CA PRO A 86 13.29 -8.22 12.19
C PRO A 86 12.62 -9.24 11.26
N SER A 87 13.19 -10.42 11.13
CA SER A 87 12.61 -11.48 10.29
C SER A 87 11.22 -11.89 10.80
N TRP A 88 10.43 -12.53 9.94
CA TRP A 88 9.09 -12.97 10.36
C TRP A 88 9.18 -14.05 11.44
N ALA A 89 10.18 -14.94 11.32
CA ALA A 89 10.46 -15.95 12.31
C ALA A 89 10.83 -15.36 13.67
N GLU A 90 11.69 -14.35 13.71
CA GLU A 90 12.04 -13.67 14.96
C GLU A 90 10.83 -13.01 15.62
N ALA A 91 9.93 -12.41 14.83
CA ALA A 91 8.75 -11.73 15.35
C ALA A 91 7.67 -12.71 15.85
N THR A 92 7.50 -13.85 15.17
CA THR A 92 6.51 -14.86 15.54
C THR A 92 7.04 -15.85 16.57
N GLY A 93 8.35 -16.04 16.64
CA GLY A 93 9.03 -17.09 17.39
C GLY A 93 9.02 -18.46 16.68
N ASP A 94 8.67 -18.49 15.40
CA ASP A 94 8.52 -19.72 14.61
C ASP A 94 9.49 -19.71 13.41
N PRO A 95 10.58 -20.50 13.44
CA PRO A 95 11.58 -20.53 12.37
C PRO A 95 11.05 -21.06 11.04
N ASP A 96 9.98 -21.88 11.05
CA ASP A 96 9.43 -22.49 9.85
C ASP A 96 8.60 -21.48 9.02
N LEU A 97 8.29 -20.31 9.59
CA LEU A 97 7.54 -19.24 8.93
C LEU A 97 8.44 -18.20 8.26
N ASP A 98 9.77 -18.37 8.30
CA ASP A 98 10.67 -17.40 7.70
C ASP A 98 10.58 -17.38 6.16
N GLU A 99 10.90 -16.24 5.58
CA GLU A 99 10.85 -16.01 4.13
C GLU A 99 12.22 -16.14 3.47
N THR A 100 13.19 -16.71 4.18
CA THR A 100 14.54 -16.91 3.67
C THR A 100 14.50 -17.86 2.46
N GLY A 101 14.81 -17.32 1.27
CA GLY A 101 14.77 -18.06 0.01
C GLY A 101 13.37 -18.21 -0.60
N PHE A 102 12.35 -17.57 -0.02
CA PHE A 102 10.98 -17.60 -0.53
C PHE A 102 10.48 -16.17 -0.78
N ALA A 103 10.30 -15.81 -2.06
CA ALA A 103 9.89 -14.46 -2.44
C ALA A 103 8.36 -14.35 -2.31
N ARG A 104 7.88 -14.16 -1.06
CA ARG A 104 6.45 -14.17 -0.77
C ARG A 104 5.75 -12.97 -1.41
N ARG A 105 4.67 -13.25 -2.14
CA ARG A 105 3.83 -12.19 -2.71
C ARG A 105 3.03 -11.46 -1.63
N CYS A 106 2.87 -10.17 -1.81
CA CYS A 106 2.10 -9.33 -0.89
C CYS A 106 1.32 -8.24 -1.63
N ALA A 107 0.31 -7.70 -0.94
CA ALA A 107 -0.21 -6.38 -1.28
C ALA A 107 0.64 -5.31 -0.58
N PHE A 108 1.24 -4.40 -1.33
CA PHE A 108 2.06 -3.31 -0.80
C PHE A 108 1.28 -2.00 -0.88
N VAL A 109 0.84 -1.48 0.26
CA VAL A 109 -0.21 -0.45 0.35
C VAL A 109 0.20 0.66 1.31
N SER A 110 -0.05 1.92 0.94
CA SER A 110 0.29 3.07 1.77
C SER A 110 -0.67 3.25 2.95
N GLU A 111 -0.12 3.54 4.13
CA GLU A 111 -0.87 4.03 5.30
C GLU A 111 -1.56 5.38 5.05
N LYS A 112 -1.17 6.15 4.01
CA LYS A 112 -1.77 7.46 3.78
C LYS A 112 -3.10 7.37 3.03
N ASP A 113 -3.10 6.66 1.91
CA ASP A 113 -4.19 6.68 0.93
C ASP A 113 -4.73 5.29 0.56
N GLY A 114 -4.20 4.21 1.16
CA GLY A 114 -4.63 2.85 0.86
C GLY A 114 -4.27 2.39 -0.56
N LYS A 115 -3.36 3.10 -1.26
CA LYS A 115 -2.94 2.76 -2.62
C LYS A 115 -1.52 2.21 -2.62
N SER A 116 -1.22 1.42 -3.65
CA SER A 116 0.13 0.96 -3.92
C SER A 116 0.96 2.05 -4.60
N VAL A 117 2.28 1.82 -4.73
CA VAL A 117 3.18 2.72 -5.46
C VAL A 117 2.66 2.88 -6.90
N SER A 118 2.44 4.12 -7.31
CA SER A 118 1.89 4.40 -8.64
C SER A 118 2.85 3.92 -9.74
N LYS A 119 2.27 3.31 -10.79
CA LYS A 119 3.02 2.82 -11.96
C LYS A 119 3.90 3.89 -12.61
N PHE A 120 3.53 5.17 -12.48
CA PHE A 120 4.35 6.29 -12.94
C PHE A 120 5.75 6.28 -12.29
N TRP A 121 5.84 5.93 -11.01
CA TRP A 121 7.10 5.90 -10.25
C TRP A 121 7.97 4.68 -10.54
N LEU A 122 7.38 3.64 -11.14
CA LEU A 122 8.06 2.39 -11.55
C LEU A 122 8.84 2.53 -12.88
N GLY A 123 8.94 3.74 -13.42
CA GLY A 123 9.98 4.15 -14.38
C GLY A 123 10.21 3.19 -15.56
N ALA A 124 9.24 3.05 -16.46
CA ALA A 124 9.31 2.18 -17.65
C ALA A 124 9.74 0.72 -17.35
N MET A 125 9.58 0.25 -16.12
CA MET A 125 10.01 -1.06 -15.64
C MET A 125 11.53 -1.31 -15.71
N ASN A 126 12.33 -0.25 -15.61
CA ASN A 126 13.77 -0.41 -15.41
C ASN A 126 14.04 -1.03 -14.04
N TYR A 127 14.93 -2.01 -13.97
CA TYR A 127 15.19 -2.78 -12.73
C TYR A 127 15.52 -1.90 -11.51
N LYS A 128 16.18 -0.76 -11.69
CA LYS A 128 16.50 0.22 -10.64
C LYS A 128 15.27 0.89 -9.99
N ASP A 129 14.12 0.89 -10.66
CA ASP A 129 12.89 1.54 -10.19
C ASP A 129 11.88 0.54 -9.62
N LEU A 130 12.23 -0.75 -9.61
CA LEU A 130 11.35 -1.84 -9.18
C LEU A 130 11.48 -2.17 -7.68
N TYR A 131 12.56 -1.71 -7.02
CA TYR A 131 12.86 -2.09 -5.64
C TYR A 131 12.76 -0.91 -4.69
N TRP A 132 12.07 -1.14 -3.57
CA TRP A 132 11.73 -0.13 -2.59
C TRP A 132 11.98 -0.66 -1.19
N THR A 133 12.42 0.23 -0.30
CA THR A 133 12.47 -0.02 1.13
C THR A 133 11.48 0.89 1.83
N ALA A 134 10.86 0.39 2.89
CA ALA A 134 9.97 1.18 3.73
C ALA A 134 9.90 0.61 5.14
N LYS A 135 9.38 1.41 6.07
CA LYS A 135 8.86 0.89 7.33
C LYS A 135 7.41 0.48 7.11
N ALA A 136 7.05 -0.77 7.44
CA ALA A 136 5.71 -1.28 7.21
C ALA A 136 5.21 -2.17 8.37
N TRP A 137 3.89 -2.21 8.54
CA TRP A 137 3.22 -3.23 9.32
C TRP A 137 2.85 -4.40 8.43
N ARG A 138 3.14 -5.61 8.90
CA ARG A 138 2.71 -6.84 8.23
C ARG A 138 1.37 -7.29 8.79
N LEU A 139 0.34 -7.19 7.97
CA LEU A 139 -1.02 -7.59 8.29
C LEU A 139 -1.34 -8.96 7.68
N PRO A 140 -2.18 -9.77 8.35
CA PRO A 140 -2.63 -11.06 7.81
C PRO A 140 -3.46 -10.87 6.54
N ALA A 141 -3.56 -11.94 5.74
CA ALA A 141 -4.39 -11.94 4.53
C ALA A 141 -5.86 -11.59 4.86
N GLY A 142 -6.47 -10.72 4.04
CA GLY A 142 -7.85 -10.28 4.27
C GLY A 142 -8.05 -9.32 5.45
N ALA A 143 -6.97 -8.77 6.02
CA ALA A 143 -7.07 -7.73 7.04
C ALA A 143 -7.71 -6.44 6.51
N LEU A 144 -7.43 -6.07 5.25
CA LEU A 144 -8.04 -4.93 4.58
C LEU A 144 -8.99 -5.41 3.46
N PRO A 145 -10.23 -4.89 3.40
CA PRO A 145 -11.19 -5.27 2.36
C PRO A 145 -10.65 -5.02 0.95
N GLY A 146 -10.74 -6.04 0.08
CA GLY A 146 -10.31 -5.94 -1.32
C GLY A 146 -8.80 -5.95 -1.56
N GLN A 147 -7.98 -6.07 -0.51
CA GLN A 147 -6.52 -6.14 -0.61
C GLN A 147 -5.99 -7.55 -0.31
N GLY A 148 -4.84 -7.88 -0.89
CA GLY A 148 -4.04 -9.06 -0.51
C GLY A 148 -4.79 -10.37 -0.65
N ARG A 149 -5.37 -10.66 -1.83
CA ARG A 149 -6.15 -11.89 -2.15
C ARG A 149 -5.46 -13.18 -1.65
N GLY A 150 -5.71 -13.59 -0.40
CA GLY A 150 -5.02 -14.72 0.26
C GLY A 150 -3.55 -14.45 0.67
N ARG A 151 -3.02 -13.26 0.43
CA ARG A 151 -1.60 -12.90 0.65
C ARG A 151 -1.45 -11.87 1.77
N PRO A 152 -0.29 -11.81 2.45
CA PRO A 152 -0.05 -10.78 3.45
C PRO A 152 -0.16 -9.39 2.84
N ILE A 153 -0.55 -8.44 3.69
CA ILE A 153 -0.64 -7.03 3.32
C ILE A 153 0.46 -6.29 4.07
N LEU A 154 1.34 -5.63 3.33
CA LEU A 154 2.33 -4.72 3.87
C LEU A 154 1.76 -3.30 3.81
N LEU A 155 1.38 -2.80 4.98
CA LEU A 155 0.94 -1.42 5.15
C LEU A 155 2.16 -0.55 5.44
N TYR A 156 2.66 0.20 4.46
CA TYR A 156 3.87 0.99 4.63
C TYR A 156 3.59 2.43 5.07
N ARG A 157 4.45 2.95 5.93
CA ARG A 157 4.44 4.36 6.35
C ARG A 157 4.88 5.23 5.17
N ALA A 158 3.98 6.08 4.67
CA ALA A 158 4.20 6.82 3.43
C ALA A 158 5.48 7.68 3.41
N GLY A 159 5.91 8.21 4.57
CA GLY A 159 7.10 9.04 4.69
C GLY A 159 8.43 8.30 4.77
N THR A 160 8.44 6.96 4.77
CA THR A 160 9.66 6.14 4.83
C THR A 160 9.90 5.34 3.55
N LEU A 161 9.05 5.53 2.53
CA LEU A 161 9.18 4.85 1.25
C LEU A 161 10.35 5.46 0.47
N GLU A 162 11.37 4.64 0.22
CA GLU A 162 12.58 5.02 -0.50
C GLU A 162 12.92 4.00 -1.59
N LYS A 163 13.47 4.48 -2.71
CA LYS A 163 14.00 3.59 -3.75
C LYS A 163 15.33 3.02 -3.28
N LEU A 164 15.59 1.76 -3.60
CA LEU A 164 16.90 1.18 -3.35
C LEU A 164 17.96 1.83 -4.23
N SER A 165 19.21 1.79 -3.77
CA SER A 165 20.33 2.21 -4.61
C SER A 165 20.43 1.33 -5.86
N PHE A 166 21.07 1.85 -6.91
CA PHE A 166 21.24 1.14 -8.17
C PHE A 166 21.94 -0.22 -7.98
N THR A 167 23.04 -0.25 -7.23
CA THR A 167 23.81 -1.47 -6.97
C THR A 167 22.99 -2.52 -6.22
N GLN A 168 22.24 -2.12 -5.19
CA GLN A 168 21.39 -3.05 -4.44
C GLN A 168 20.24 -3.58 -5.30
N SER A 169 19.65 -2.71 -6.12
CA SER A 169 18.58 -3.09 -7.04
C SER A 169 19.07 -4.10 -8.08
N ASP A 170 20.28 -3.93 -8.60
CA ASP A 170 20.88 -4.86 -9.56
C ASP A 170 21.12 -6.24 -8.94
N VAL A 171 21.72 -6.28 -7.75
CA VAL A 171 21.97 -7.54 -7.01
C VAL A 171 20.66 -8.27 -6.74
N LEU A 172 19.64 -7.59 -6.19
CA LEU A 172 18.33 -8.19 -5.94
C LEU A 172 17.64 -8.62 -7.24
N HIS A 173 17.83 -7.89 -8.33
CA HIS A 173 17.25 -8.23 -9.61
C HIS A 173 17.81 -9.51 -10.20
N VAL A 174 19.13 -9.70 -10.09
CA VAL A 174 19.83 -10.91 -10.50
C VAL A 174 19.45 -12.06 -9.57
N ASP A 175 19.50 -11.84 -8.26
CA ASP A 175 19.21 -12.88 -7.27
C ASP A 175 17.79 -13.41 -7.42
N LEU A 176 16.78 -12.55 -7.54
CA LEU A 176 15.39 -13.00 -7.72
C LEU A 176 15.11 -13.72 -9.04
N ARG A 177 16.04 -13.71 -10.01
CA ARG A 177 15.94 -14.56 -11.22
C ARG A 177 16.54 -15.94 -11.01
N ASP A 178 17.36 -16.12 -9.98
CA ASP A 178 17.99 -17.38 -9.66
C ASP A 178 17.00 -18.27 -8.90
N THR A 179 16.35 -19.18 -9.62
CA THR A 179 15.38 -20.14 -9.08
C THR A 179 16.01 -21.15 -8.11
N ARG A 180 17.35 -21.21 -8.03
CA ARG A 180 18.02 -22.02 -7.00
C ARG A 180 18.05 -21.31 -5.65
N LYS A 181 17.94 -19.98 -5.64
CA LYS A 181 17.96 -19.16 -4.43
C LYS A 181 16.56 -18.77 -3.99
N TRP A 182 15.65 -18.54 -4.95
CA TRP A 182 14.31 -18.04 -4.67
C TRP A 182 13.24 -18.93 -5.28
N GLU A 183 12.36 -19.42 -4.43
CA GLU A 183 11.07 -19.96 -4.84
C GLU A 183 10.02 -18.85 -4.84
N MET A 184 9.28 -18.72 -5.96
CA MET A 184 8.26 -17.68 -6.14
C MET A 184 6.89 -18.21 -5.72
N ASP A 185 6.20 -17.44 -4.89
CA ASP A 185 4.86 -17.80 -4.39
C ASP A 185 3.75 -17.54 -5.43
N ASP A 186 3.65 -18.41 -6.43
CA ASP A 186 2.78 -18.23 -7.59
C ASP A 186 1.48 -19.07 -7.58
N GLU A 187 1.24 -19.87 -6.54
CA GLU A 187 0.24 -20.97 -6.51
C GLU A 187 -1.23 -20.57 -6.79
N ASP A 188 -1.60 -19.29 -6.72
CA ASP A 188 -3.00 -18.83 -6.77
C ASP A 188 -3.36 -17.91 -7.96
N TRP A 189 -2.58 -17.88 -9.05
CA TRP A 189 -2.89 -17.00 -10.18
C TRP A 189 -3.10 -17.72 -11.48
N THR A 190 -4.29 -17.48 -12.05
CA THR A 190 -4.61 -17.78 -13.43
C THR A 190 -4.59 -16.46 -14.22
N PRO A 191 -3.89 -16.40 -15.36
CA PRO A 191 -3.93 -15.24 -16.22
C PRO A 191 -5.38 -14.97 -16.66
N PRO A 192 -5.79 -13.69 -16.79
CA PRO A 192 -7.08 -13.40 -17.40
C PRO A 192 -7.11 -14.04 -18.79
N ALA A 193 -8.19 -14.75 -19.10
CA ALA A 193 -8.38 -15.36 -20.40
C ALA A 193 -8.17 -14.27 -21.46
N THR A 194 -7.14 -14.43 -22.29
CA THR A 194 -6.88 -13.50 -23.39
C THR A 194 -8.13 -13.51 -24.24
N ALA A 195 -8.85 -12.39 -24.32
CA ALA A 195 -9.96 -12.29 -25.26
C ALA A 195 -9.41 -12.68 -26.64
N PRO A 196 -10.05 -13.61 -27.38
CA PRO A 196 -9.56 -13.97 -28.70
C PRO A 196 -9.42 -12.68 -29.48
N ALA A 197 -8.24 -12.47 -30.06
CA ALA A 197 -8.00 -11.34 -30.93
C ALA A 197 -9.11 -11.38 -31.98
N GLY A 198 -10.02 -10.42 -31.93
CA GLY A 198 -11.10 -10.33 -32.90
C GLY A 198 -10.47 -10.18 -34.28
N GLU A 199 -10.66 -11.20 -35.10
CA GLU A 199 -10.47 -11.14 -36.56
C GLU A 199 -11.45 -10.15 -37.18
#